data_AF-A0A068F666-F1
#
_entry.id   AF-A0A068F666-F1
#
_cell.length_a   1.000
_cell.length_b   1.000
_cell.length_c   1.000
_cell.angle_alpha   90.00
_cell.angle_beta   90.00
_cell.angle_gamma   90.00
#
_symmetry.space_group_name_H-M   'P 1'
#
loop_
_entity.id
_entity.type
_entity.pdbx_description
1 polymer ?
#
loop_
_entity_poly.entity_id
_entity_poly.type
_entity_poly.pdbx_seq_one_letter_code
_entity_poly.pdbx_strand_id
1 'polypeptide(L)' 'PGLIVREPELLKSILIKDFHYFSNRFSRCDPHGDALGNNNLFFARGSYWKDLRTKISPVFTSGKIKQ' A
#
# COMPACT_ATOMS: atom_id res chain seq x y z
N PRO A 1 -9.68 -14.99 -12.71
CA PRO A 1 -10.75 -14.02 -13.09
C PRO A 1 -10.68 -12.81 -12.15
N GLY A 2 -10.83 -11.58 -12.67
CA GLY A 2 -10.68 -10.36 -11.87
C GLY A 2 -11.47 -9.19 -12.44
N LEU A 3 -11.87 -8.26 -11.57
CA LEU A 3 -12.57 -7.03 -11.94
C LEU A 3 -11.55 -5.93 -12.23
N ILE A 4 -11.71 -5.24 -13.36
CA ILE A 4 -10.89 -4.07 -13.74
C ILE A 4 -11.76 -2.83 -13.66
N VAL A 5 -11.40 -1.91 -12.77
CA VAL A 5 -12.05 -0.60 -12.63
C VAL A 5 -11.37 0.39 -13.58
N ARG A 6 -12.16 1.03 -14.45
CA ARG A 6 -11.66 1.99 -15.46
C ARG A 6 -12.12 3.42 -15.24
N GLU A 7 -13.11 3.63 -14.37
CA GLU A 7 -13.71 4.94 -14.16
C GLU A 7 -12.94 5.72 -13.07
N PRO A 8 -12.45 6.95 -13.35
CA PRO A 8 -11.56 7.68 -12.44
C PRO A 8 -12.17 8.03 -11.09
N GLU A 9 -13.46 8.36 -11.04
CA GLU A 9 -14.12 8.73 -9.79
C GLU A 9 -14.29 7.53 -8.87
N LEU A 10 -14.60 6.36 -9.42
CA LEU A 10 -14.59 5.10 -8.69
C LEU A 10 -13.17 4.72 -8.22
N LEU A 11 -12.14 4.94 -9.04
CA LEU A 11 -10.75 4.73 -8.60
C LEU A 11 -10.39 5.63 -7.41
N LYS A 12 -10.74 6.92 -7.45
CA LYS A 12 -10.53 7.84 -6.31
C LYS A 12 -11.30 7.40 -5.09
N SER A 13 -12.53 6.91 -5.27
CA SER A 13 -13.35 6.42 -4.16
C SER A 13 -12.67 5.21 -3.50
N ILE A 14 -12.27 4.20 -4.27
CA ILE A 14 -11.59 3.00 -3.77
C ILE A 14 -10.23 3.30 -3.13
N LEU A 15 -9.41 4.13 -3.79
CA LEU A 15 -8.00 4.35 -3.40
C LEU A 15 -7.81 5.44 -2.35
N ILE A 16 -8.79 6.32 -2.15
CA ILE A 16 -8.67 7.50 -1.27
C ILE A 16 -9.80 7.54 -0.25
N LYS A 17 -11.06 7.71 -0.70
CA LYS A 17 -12.20 7.96 0.20
C LYS A 17 -12.51 6.74 1.07
N ASP A 18 -12.60 5.58 0.44
CA ASP A 18 -13.00 4.30 1.02
C ASP A 18 -11.80 3.37 1.25
N PHE A 19 -10.60 3.95 1.34
CA PHE A 19 -9.36 3.18 1.43
C PHE A 19 -9.35 2.20 2.61
N HIS A 20 -10.03 2.50 3.72
CA HIS A 20 -10.09 1.59 4.88
C HIS A 20 -10.77 0.26 4.54
N TYR A 21 -11.75 0.24 3.64
CA TYR A 21 -12.37 -1.00 3.13
C TYR A 21 -11.46 -1.74 2.15
N PHE A 22 -10.64 -1.01 1.38
CA PHE A 22 -9.79 -1.57 0.31
C PHE A 22 -8.29 -1.53 0.62
N SER A 23 -7.93 -1.50 1.91
CA SER A 23 -6.55 -1.29 2.38
C SER A 23 -5.60 -2.42 1.98
N ASN A 24 -6.13 -3.64 1.86
CA ASN A 24 -5.36 -4.81 1.44
C ASN A 24 -5.48 -5.00 -0.08
N ARG A 25 -4.35 -4.87 -0.78
CA ARG A 25 -4.30 -5.08 -2.23
C ARG A 25 -4.30 -6.57 -2.59
N PHE A 26 -4.60 -6.85 -3.86
CA PHE A 26 -4.63 -8.21 -4.39
C PHE A 26 -3.25 -8.89 -4.27
N SER A 27 -2.19 -8.18 -4.62
CA SER A 27 -0.83 -8.69 -4.61
C SER A 27 -0.38 -9.13 -3.21
N ARG A 28 0.33 -10.25 -3.15
CA ARG A 28 0.87 -10.89 -1.93
C ARG A 28 2.24 -11.46 -2.24
N CYS A 29 3.11 -11.45 -1.23
CA CYS A 29 4.33 -12.23 -1.23
C CYS A 29 4.18 -13.43 -0.28
N ASP A 30 4.99 -14.45 -0.50
CA ASP A 30 5.04 -15.63 0.37
C ASP A 30 5.75 -15.26 1.69
N PRO A 31 5.07 -15.36 2.86
CA PRO A 31 5.67 -15.03 4.14
C PRO A 31 6.79 -15.99 4.56
N HIS A 32 6.88 -17.19 3.98
CA HIS A 32 7.87 -18.20 4.36
C HIS A 32 9.03 -18.31 3.36
N GLY A 33 8.77 -18.10 2.07
CA GLY A 33 9.77 -18.14 1.01
C GLY A 33 10.34 -16.78 0.59
N ASP A 34 9.69 -15.66 0.93
CA ASP A 34 10.09 -14.31 0.53
C ASP A 34 9.89 -13.28 1.66
N ALA A 35 10.81 -13.33 2.63
CA ALA A 35 10.80 -12.40 3.76
C ALA A 35 10.97 -10.93 3.34
N LEU A 36 11.68 -10.65 2.23
CA LEU A 36 11.88 -9.28 1.75
C LEU A 36 10.60 -8.72 1.13
N GLY A 37 9.95 -9.50 0.26
CA GLY A 37 8.69 -9.11 -0.35
C GLY A 37 7.57 -9.02 0.67
N ASN A 38 7.45 -9.98 1.60
CA ASN A 38 6.41 -9.94 2.63
C ASN A 38 6.50 -8.70 3.53
N ASN A 39 7.71 -8.21 3.80
CA ASN A 39 7.95 -7.02 4.61
C ASN A 39 7.97 -5.70 3.80
N ASN A 40 7.75 -5.76 2.49
CA ASN A 40 7.69 -4.58 1.63
C ASN A 40 6.36 -3.82 1.83
N LEU A 41 6.43 -2.49 1.85
CA LEU A 41 5.26 -1.60 2.02
C LEU A 41 4.14 -1.86 1.00
N PHE A 42 4.45 -2.31 -0.22
CA PHE A 42 3.42 -2.58 -1.24
C PHE A 42 2.63 -3.86 -0.98
N PHE A 43 3.22 -4.83 -0.27
CA PHE A 43 2.62 -6.13 0.02
C PHE A 43 2.19 -6.29 1.49
N ALA A 44 2.67 -5.40 2.36
CA ALA A 44 2.24 -5.28 3.76
C ALA A 44 0.72 -5.06 3.86
N ARG A 45 0.12 -5.57 4.94
CA ARG A 45 -1.35 -5.65 5.10
C ARG A 45 -1.81 -5.11 6.45
N GLY A 46 -3.06 -4.64 6.47
CA GLY A 46 -3.75 -4.22 7.69
C GLY A 46 -2.96 -3.21 8.54
N SER A 47 -2.90 -3.48 9.84
CA SER A 47 -2.16 -2.64 10.81
C SER A 47 -0.67 -2.57 10.50
N TYR A 48 -0.05 -3.68 10.07
CA TYR A 48 1.37 -3.70 9.74
C TYR A 48 1.74 -2.73 8.62
N TRP A 49 0.90 -2.63 7.57
CA TRP A 49 1.06 -1.61 6.53
C TRP A 49 1.01 -0.19 7.08
N LYS A 50 0.06 0.08 7.98
CA LYS A 50 -0.12 1.40 8.59
C LYS A 50 1.11 1.79 9.42
N ASP A 51 1.63 0.85 10.21
CA ASP A 51 2.81 1.08 11.05
C ASP A 51 4.05 1.32 10.20
N LEU A 52 4.25 0.48 9.18
CA LEU A 52 5.37 0.61 8.25
C LEU A 52 5.33 1.94 7.49
N ARG A 53 4.14 2.32 6.96
CA ARG A 53 3.95 3.61 6.29
C ARG A 53 4.26 4.78 7.20
N THR A 54 3.81 4.73 8.45
CA THR A 54 4.03 5.81 9.42
C THR A 54 5.51 6.02 9.71
N LYS A 55 6.28 4.92 9.82
CA LYS A 55 7.73 4.97 10.04
C LYS A 55 8.50 5.49 8.82
N ILE A 56 8.06 5.14 7.62
CA ILE A 56 8.79 5.44 6.37
C ILE A 56 8.45 6.84 5.82
N SER A 57 7.22 7.32 5.98
CA SER A 57 6.75 8.59 5.39
C SER A 57 7.64 9.83 5.67
N PRO A 58 8.26 9.99 6.87
CA PRO A 58 9.13 11.15 7.14
C PRO A 58 10.36 11.23 6.22
N VAL A 59 10.85 10.10 5.70
CA VAL A 59 12.00 10.05 4.79
C VAL A 59 11.68 10.64 3.42
N PHE A 60 10.42 10.57 3.00
CA PHE A 60 9.96 11.03 1.68
C PHE A 60 9.42 12.45 1.69
N THR A 61 9.85 13.28 2.64
CA THR A 61 9.53 14.71 2.64
C THR A 61 10.33 15.43 1.56
N SER A 62 9.76 16.51 0.99
CA SER A 62 10.44 17.27 -0.07
C SER A 62 11.82 17.80 0.35
N GLY A 63 12.01 18.10 1.64
CA GLY A 63 13.29 18.54 2.17
C GLY A 63 14.36 17.44 2.21
N LYS A 64 13.96 16.17 2.42
CA LYS A 64 14.88 15.03 2.45
C LYS A 64 15.16 14.47 1.06
N ILE A 65 14.22 14.55 0.13
CA ILE A 65 14.41 14.09 -1.26
C ILE A 65 15.27 15.06 -2.07
N LYS A 66 15.23 16.36 -1.76
CA LYS A 66 16.00 17.39 -2.48
C LYS A 66 17.44 17.55 -1.98
N GLN A 67 17.81 16.91 -0.88
CA GLN A 67 19.21 16.83 -0.43
C GLN A 67 20.01 15.91 -1.35
#